data_AF-R7TQJ0-F1
#
_entry.id   AF-R7TQJ0-F1
#
_cell.length_a   1.000
_cell.length_b   1.000
_cell.length_c   1.000
_cell.angle_alpha   90.00
_cell.angle_beta   90.00
_cell.angle_gamma   90.00
#
_symmetry.space_group_name_H-M   'P 1'
#
loop_
_entity.id
_entity.type
_entity.pdbx_description
1 polymer ?
#
loop_
_entity_poly.entity_id
_entity_poly.type
_entity_poly.pdbx_seq_one_letter_code
_entity_poly.pdbx_strand_id
1 'polypeptide(L)'
;MCGRTACTLSPDDICKACGHSAAVDGGKGKRTSYPKWQNPPGGQKYYTSYNVAPGSHTPVLVSKKHFELDSPEEDVKKHEGEEVEEDDWVIQPMSWGLVPHWSSEPKTSGYSMINARHDGVLSKTTFKRPLEKGRRCVVLADGYYEWHTDSSKNKQAYFIYFPRSATSDVETVNVEQETPEWTGKRLMTFAGLFDIWRPKKGEEGAPLYSYSIITVDAHKELSWLHERMPAILDGESEIREWLDYGTVPLKKAMDLIRPTNSVTFHPVSSLVNDVKNKSEDCFKPVDLEKKKQSTKASANLMMSWLSKGQKRAPLDDPSVKEEDPSASKHAKKI
;
A
#
# COMPACT_ATOMS: atom_id res chain seq x y z
N MET A 1 2.62 10.63 1.53
CA MET A 1 3.33 9.68 0.63
C MET A 1 2.84 8.32 1.07
N CYS A 2 2.28 7.52 0.14
CA CYS A 2 1.68 6.24 0.50
C CYS A 2 2.74 5.30 1.11
N GLY A 3 2.54 4.91 2.38
CA GLY A 3 3.39 3.98 3.11
C GLY A 3 2.63 2.76 3.61
N ARG A 4 1.38 2.59 3.19
CA ARG A 4 0.55 1.45 3.53
C ARG A 4 -0.51 1.18 2.47
N THR A 5 -0.74 -0.08 2.16
CA THR A 5 -1.79 -0.54 1.24
C THR A 5 -2.60 -1.67 1.86
N ALA A 6 -3.72 -2.01 1.21
CA ALA A 6 -4.39 -3.29 1.39
C ALA A 6 -4.33 -4.05 0.07
N CYS A 7 -4.14 -5.36 0.11
CA CYS A 7 -4.26 -6.23 -1.05
C CYS A 7 -4.80 -7.57 -0.55
N THR A 8 -6.08 -7.83 -0.79
CA THR A 8 -6.78 -8.95 -0.13
C THR A 8 -7.18 -10.07 -1.09
N LEU A 9 -7.07 -9.81 -2.40
CA LEU A 9 -7.34 -10.82 -3.42
C LEU A 9 -6.26 -11.91 -3.45
N SER A 10 -6.70 -13.14 -3.68
CA SER A 10 -5.81 -14.28 -3.92
C SER A 10 -5.02 -14.10 -5.22
N PRO A 11 -3.89 -14.81 -5.43
CA PRO A 11 -3.19 -14.82 -6.72
C PRO A 11 -4.11 -15.03 -7.93
N ASP A 12 -5.00 -16.03 -7.86
CA ASP A 12 -5.92 -16.37 -8.95
C ASP A 12 -6.94 -15.25 -9.20
N ASP A 13 -7.45 -14.63 -8.14
CA ASP A 13 -8.40 -13.52 -8.26
C ASP A 13 -7.74 -12.24 -8.77
N ILE A 14 -6.45 -12.02 -8.47
CA ILE A 14 -5.68 -10.91 -9.06
C ILE A 14 -5.53 -11.15 -10.57
N CYS A 15 -5.20 -12.36 -11.01
CA CYS A 15 -5.12 -12.70 -12.43
C CYS A 15 -6.44 -12.40 -13.15
N LYS A 16 -7.59 -12.80 -12.56
CA LYS A 16 -8.93 -12.50 -13.10
C LYS A 16 -9.22 -11.00 -13.09
N ALA A 17 -8.90 -10.29 -12.01
CA ALA A 17 -9.11 -8.85 -11.88
C ALA A 17 -8.27 -8.00 -12.85
N CYS A 18 -7.19 -8.57 -13.38
CA CYS A 18 -6.32 -7.95 -14.39
C CYS A 18 -6.62 -8.43 -15.82
N GLY A 19 -7.80 -9.03 -16.06
CA GLY A 19 -8.29 -9.30 -17.40
C GLY A 19 -8.32 -8.03 -18.25
N HIS A 20 -7.82 -8.11 -19.47
CA HIS A 20 -7.69 -6.97 -20.38
C HIS A 20 -8.02 -7.37 -21.82
N SER A 21 -8.51 -6.41 -22.60
CA SER A 21 -8.85 -6.62 -24.00
C SER A 21 -7.61 -6.55 -24.89
N ALA A 22 -7.27 -7.64 -25.58
CA ALA A 22 -6.37 -7.60 -26.72
C ALA A 22 -7.18 -7.38 -28.01
N ALA A 23 -6.68 -6.54 -28.91
CA ALA A 23 -7.24 -6.43 -30.25
C ALA A 23 -7.03 -7.76 -30.98
N VAL A 24 -8.06 -8.27 -31.66
CA VAL A 24 -7.89 -9.42 -32.55
C VAL A 24 -7.34 -8.90 -33.87
N ASP A 25 -6.28 -9.54 -34.36
CA ASP A 25 -5.66 -9.16 -35.63
C ASP A 25 -6.69 -9.14 -36.78
N GLY A 26 -6.62 -8.10 -37.62
CA GLY A 26 -7.63 -7.82 -38.65
C GLY A 26 -8.87 -7.03 -38.19
N GLY A 27 -8.90 -6.55 -36.94
CA GLY A 27 -9.87 -5.55 -36.46
C GLY A 27 -11.30 -6.07 -36.22
N LYS A 28 -11.51 -7.39 -36.30
CA LYS A 28 -12.82 -8.02 -36.07
C LYS A 28 -12.80 -8.82 -34.77
N GLY A 29 -13.09 -8.13 -33.66
CA GLY A 29 -13.34 -8.74 -32.35
C GLY A 29 -12.44 -8.20 -31.22
N LYS A 30 -12.84 -8.47 -29.98
CA LYS A 30 -12.02 -8.26 -28.78
C LYS A 30 -11.82 -9.63 -28.12
N ARG A 31 -10.57 -10.01 -27.86
CA ARG A 31 -10.25 -11.19 -27.06
C ARG A 31 -9.86 -10.71 -25.66
N THR A 32 -10.51 -11.23 -24.63
CA THR A 32 -10.09 -10.97 -23.25
C THR A 32 -8.94 -11.91 -22.90
N SER A 33 -7.90 -11.35 -22.31
CA SER A 33 -6.67 -12.05 -21.94
C SER A 33 -6.34 -11.78 -20.47
N TYR A 34 -5.71 -12.75 -19.80
CA TYR A 34 -5.51 -12.71 -18.35
C TYR A 34 -4.04 -12.99 -18.01
N PRO A 35 -3.33 -12.04 -17.36
CA PRO A 35 -1.94 -12.25 -17.02
C PRO A 35 -1.77 -13.44 -16.07
N LYS A 36 -0.76 -14.27 -16.33
CA LYS A 36 -0.45 -15.43 -15.48
C LYS A 36 0.34 -14.99 -14.25
N TRP A 37 0.10 -15.68 -13.14
CA TRP A 37 0.93 -15.55 -11.94
C TRP A 37 2.28 -16.24 -12.13
N GLN A 38 3.37 -15.54 -11.84
CA GLN A 38 4.73 -16.06 -11.92
C GLN A 38 5.44 -15.81 -10.59
N ASN A 39 5.96 -16.87 -9.98
CA ASN A 39 6.79 -16.72 -8.79
C ASN A 39 8.23 -16.36 -9.19
N PRO A 40 8.87 -15.38 -8.52
CA PRO A 40 10.25 -15.04 -8.82
C PRO A 40 11.19 -16.16 -8.36
N PRO A 41 12.35 -16.33 -9.02
CA PRO A 41 13.35 -17.33 -8.65
C PRO A 41 13.80 -17.27 -7.17
N GLY A 42 13.74 -16.08 -6.55
CA GLY A 42 14.11 -15.86 -5.16
C GLY A 42 13.08 -16.28 -4.11
N GLY A 43 11.99 -16.94 -4.51
CA GLY A 43 10.98 -17.45 -3.58
C GLY A 43 10.21 -16.37 -2.82
N GLN A 44 10.19 -15.14 -3.36
CA GLN A 44 9.38 -14.05 -2.79
C GLN A 44 7.90 -14.43 -2.90
N LYS A 45 7.26 -14.66 -1.75
CA LYS A 45 5.85 -15.06 -1.68
C LYS A 45 4.96 -13.89 -1.30
N TYR A 46 3.86 -13.75 -2.03
CA TYR A 46 2.77 -12.85 -1.67
C TYR A 46 1.83 -13.50 -0.65
N TYR A 47 1.35 -12.69 0.28
CA TYR A 47 0.31 -13.03 1.24
C TYR A 47 -0.74 -11.93 1.26
N THR A 48 -2.00 -12.33 1.25
CA THR A 48 -3.12 -11.38 1.33
C THR A 48 -3.09 -10.66 2.67
N SER A 49 -3.41 -9.37 2.67
CA SER A 49 -3.44 -8.58 3.89
C SER A 49 -4.23 -7.29 3.72
N TYR A 50 -4.99 -6.94 4.75
CA TYR A 50 -5.65 -5.64 4.86
C TYR A 50 -4.69 -4.50 5.22
N ASN A 51 -3.44 -4.81 5.59
CA ASN A 51 -2.50 -3.80 6.10
C ASN A 51 -1.06 -4.14 5.69
N VAL A 52 -0.75 -3.95 4.42
CA VAL A 52 0.56 -4.22 3.80
C VAL A 52 1.50 -3.05 4.03
N ALA A 53 2.65 -3.31 4.63
CA ALA A 53 3.71 -2.32 4.88
C ALA A 53 4.92 -2.57 3.97
N PRO A 54 5.81 -1.58 3.79
CA PRO A 54 7.10 -1.76 3.13
C PRO A 54 7.88 -2.98 3.64
N GLY A 55 8.64 -3.59 2.75
CA GLY A 55 9.35 -4.86 2.96
C GLY A 55 8.48 -6.10 2.70
N SER A 56 7.15 -5.95 2.59
CA SER A 56 6.27 -7.04 2.14
C SER A 56 6.43 -7.29 0.64
N HIS A 57 6.12 -8.51 0.19
CA HIS A 57 5.99 -8.81 -1.23
C HIS A 57 4.57 -8.59 -1.71
N THR A 58 4.39 -7.80 -2.76
CA THR A 58 3.06 -7.48 -3.30
C THR A 58 3.00 -7.79 -4.79
N PRO A 59 1.82 -8.14 -5.32
CA PRO A 59 1.63 -8.37 -6.74
C PRO A 59 1.95 -7.10 -7.54
N VAL A 60 2.78 -7.25 -8.57
CA VAL A 60 2.95 -6.23 -9.60
C VAL A 60 2.74 -6.86 -10.96
N LEU A 61 2.06 -6.13 -11.83
CA LEU A 61 1.94 -6.44 -13.24
C LEU A 61 3.18 -5.91 -13.97
N VAL A 62 3.76 -6.71 -14.86
CA VAL A 62 5.01 -6.39 -15.55
C VAL A 62 5.01 -7.03 -16.94
N SER A 63 5.71 -6.41 -17.91
CA SER A 63 5.82 -6.97 -19.26
C SER A 63 6.60 -8.30 -19.25
N LYS A 64 6.09 -9.30 -19.94
CA LYS A 64 6.69 -10.64 -20.12
C LYS A 64 8.05 -10.58 -20.83
N LYS A 65 8.27 -9.57 -21.69
CA LYS A 65 9.53 -9.30 -22.39
C LYS A 65 10.73 -9.15 -21.46
N HIS A 66 10.51 -8.81 -20.19
CA HIS A 66 11.58 -8.78 -19.18
C HIS A 66 12.13 -10.15 -18.79
N PHE A 67 11.40 -11.24 -19.07
CA PHE A 67 11.79 -12.61 -18.70
C PHE A 67 12.29 -13.42 -19.89
N GLU A 68 11.87 -13.08 -21.11
CA GLU A 68 12.26 -13.78 -22.34
C GLU A 68 13.73 -13.54 -22.72
N LEU A 69 14.32 -12.43 -22.29
CA LEU A 69 15.73 -12.09 -22.55
C LEU A 69 16.74 -12.88 -21.69
N ASP A 70 16.28 -13.49 -20.59
CA ASP A 70 17.11 -14.30 -19.68
C ASP A 70 17.00 -15.82 -19.98
N SER A 71 16.22 -16.23 -20.99
CA SER A 71 16.09 -17.64 -21.40
C SER A 71 17.27 -18.09 -22.29
N PRO A 72 17.89 -19.25 -22.04
CA PRO A 72 18.89 -19.82 -22.94
C PRO A 72 18.31 -20.02 -24.34
N GLU A 73 19.08 -19.69 -25.37
CA GLU A 73 18.68 -19.75 -26.79
C GLU A 73 18.18 -21.14 -27.26
N GLU A 74 18.38 -22.20 -26.47
CA GLU A 74 18.17 -23.60 -26.87
C GLU A 74 16.71 -24.08 -26.85
N ASP A 75 15.78 -23.38 -26.17
CA ASP A 75 14.37 -23.81 -26.08
C ASP A 75 13.42 -23.07 -27.04
N VAL A 76 13.93 -22.15 -27.87
CA VAL A 76 13.12 -21.53 -28.94
C VAL A 76 13.09 -22.45 -30.16
N LYS A 77 12.36 -23.57 -30.04
CA LYS A 77 11.74 -24.15 -31.23
C LYS A 77 10.77 -23.12 -31.77
N LYS A 78 11.20 -22.35 -32.77
CA LYS A 78 10.29 -21.63 -33.66
C LYS A 78 9.35 -22.69 -34.26
N HIS A 79 8.17 -22.84 -33.69
CA HIS A 79 7.06 -23.44 -34.38
C HIS A 79 6.69 -22.46 -35.50
N GLU A 80 7.30 -22.64 -36.67
CA GLU A 80 6.87 -21.99 -37.90
C GLU A 80 5.41 -22.43 -38.16
N GLY A 81 4.46 -21.55 -37.88
CA GLY A 81 3.05 -21.75 -38.24
C GLY A 81 2.01 -21.64 -37.14
N GLU A 82 2.38 -21.40 -35.87
CA GLU A 82 1.41 -21.10 -34.81
C GLU A 82 1.69 -19.72 -34.20
N GLU A 83 0.97 -18.69 -34.67
CA GLU A 83 0.90 -17.38 -34.02
C GLU A 83 0.11 -17.51 -32.72
N VAL A 84 0.77 -17.99 -31.66
CA VAL A 84 0.22 -17.88 -30.31
C VAL A 84 0.65 -16.53 -29.76
N GLU A 85 -0.15 -15.49 -30.03
CA GLU A 85 -0.05 -14.22 -29.29
C GLU A 85 -0.45 -14.46 -27.83
N GLU A 86 0.52 -14.90 -27.03
CA GLU A 86 0.41 -15.07 -25.57
C GLU A 86 0.41 -13.70 -24.88
N ASP A 87 -0.29 -13.60 -23.74
CA ASP A 87 -0.33 -12.42 -22.87
C ASP A 87 1.04 -11.72 -22.73
N ASP A 88 1.09 -10.44 -23.09
CA ASP A 88 2.27 -9.58 -22.97
C ASP A 88 2.66 -9.28 -21.52
N TRP A 89 1.82 -9.63 -20.55
CA TRP A 89 1.96 -9.29 -19.13
C TRP A 89 1.95 -10.53 -18.23
N VAL A 90 2.70 -10.44 -17.13
CA VAL A 90 2.67 -11.40 -16.03
C VAL A 90 2.50 -10.67 -14.71
N ILE A 91 1.95 -11.36 -13.72
CA ILE A 91 1.89 -10.87 -12.33
C ILE A 91 2.98 -11.56 -11.54
N GLN A 92 3.86 -10.79 -10.91
CA GLN A 92 4.92 -11.31 -10.06
C GLN A 92 4.91 -10.61 -8.70
N PRO A 93 5.05 -11.32 -7.58
CA PRO A 93 5.29 -10.69 -6.29
C PRO A 93 6.69 -10.07 -6.24
N MET A 94 6.77 -8.78 -5.88
CA MET A 94 8.04 -8.05 -5.70
C MET A 94 8.09 -7.38 -4.34
N SER A 95 9.29 -7.16 -3.80
CA SER A 95 9.49 -6.48 -2.51
C SER A 95 9.21 -4.99 -2.60
N TRP A 96 8.35 -4.48 -1.72
CA TRP A 96 8.07 -3.04 -1.63
C TRP A 96 9.18 -2.31 -0.89
N GLY A 97 10.00 -1.57 -1.65
CA GLY A 97 11.21 -0.92 -1.16
C GLY A 97 12.36 -1.30 -2.07
N LEU A 98 12.63 -0.45 -3.07
CA LEU A 98 13.59 -0.72 -4.12
C LEU A 98 15.00 -0.97 -3.53
N VAL A 99 15.59 -2.10 -3.88
CA VAL A 99 16.99 -2.44 -3.64
C VAL A 99 17.74 -2.25 -4.97
N PRO A 100 18.62 -1.24 -5.08
CA PRO A 100 19.37 -1.02 -6.30
C PRO A 100 20.29 -2.22 -6.60
N HIS A 101 20.48 -2.55 -7.87
CA HIS A 101 21.36 -3.67 -8.28
C HIS A 101 22.81 -3.56 -7.78
N TRP A 102 23.28 -2.36 -7.46
CA TRP A 102 24.62 -2.09 -6.94
C TRP A 102 24.69 -2.12 -5.39
N SER A 103 23.57 -2.38 -4.70
CA SER A 103 23.55 -2.51 -3.24
C SER A 103 24.47 -3.64 -2.77
N SER A 104 25.13 -3.44 -1.63
CA SER A 104 25.95 -4.46 -0.99
C SER A 104 25.14 -5.60 -0.35
N GLU A 105 23.88 -5.33 0.02
CA GLU A 105 23.00 -6.30 0.69
C GLU A 105 21.63 -6.38 -0.01
N PRO A 106 20.93 -7.54 0.07
CA PRO A 106 19.59 -7.77 -0.47
C PRO A 106 18.48 -7.15 0.39
N LYS A 107 18.75 -6.00 0.98
CA LYS A 107 17.79 -5.28 1.82
C LYS A 107 18.06 -3.80 1.66
N THR A 108 17.00 -3.02 1.79
CA THR A 108 17.15 -1.59 1.90
C THR A 108 17.57 -1.23 3.32
N SER A 109 18.63 -0.44 3.47
CA SER A 109 19.01 0.12 4.76
C SER A 109 17.98 1.19 5.17
N GLY A 110 17.21 0.91 6.22
CA GLY A 110 16.07 1.74 6.63
C GLY A 110 14.91 1.72 5.63
N TYR A 111 13.81 2.41 5.93
CA TYR A 111 12.62 2.55 5.07
C TYR A 111 12.87 3.38 3.78
N SER A 112 14.10 3.40 3.27
CA SER A 112 14.48 4.17 2.09
C SER A 112 13.83 3.58 0.84
N MET A 113 13.53 4.42 -0.17
CA MET A 113 13.12 4.00 -1.53
C MET A 113 11.79 3.25 -1.68
N ILE A 114 10.87 3.37 -0.72
CA ILE A 114 9.48 2.87 -0.88
C ILE A 114 8.66 3.67 -1.90
N ASN A 115 9.04 4.93 -2.12
CA ASN A 115 8.44 5.86 -3.07
C ASN A 115 9.53 6.56 -3.89
N ALA A 116 9.23 6.83 -5.16
CA ALA A 116 10.04 7.60 -6.09
C ALA A 116 9.28 8.87 -6.49
N ARG A 117 9.75 10.04 -6.06
CA ARG A 117 9.09 11.31 -6.42
C ARG A 117 9.28 11.61 -7.90
N HIS A 118 8.18 11.84 -8.62
CA HIS A 118 8.15 12.18 -10.03
C HIS A 118 9.18 13.27 -10.39
N ASP A 119 9.19 14.38 -9.64
CA ASP A 119 10.03 15.57 -9.86
C ASP A 119 11.55 15.27 -9.87
N GLY A 120 11.98 14.16 -9.26
CA GLY A 120 13.38 13.75 -9.18
C GLY A 120 13.66 12.34 -9.71
N VAL A 121 12.67 11.68 -10.33
CA VAL A 121 12.81 10.27 -10.72
C VAL A 121 13.81 10.08 -11.87
N LEU A 122 13.91 11.07 -12.77
CA LEU A 122 14.83 11.04 -13.90
C LEU A 122 16.22 11.62 -13.59
N SER A 123 16.40 12.28 -12.44
CA SER A 123 17.69 12.84 -12.02
C SER A 123 18.46 11.90 -11.07
N LYS A 124 17.75 11.12 -10.25
CA LYS A 124 18.36 10.19 -9.29
C LYS A 124 18.73 8.87 -9.98
N THR A 125 20.02 8.55 -10.03
CA THR A 125 20.56 7.33 -10.67
C THR A 125 19.87 6.04 -10.22
N THR A 126 19.49 5.97 -8.95
CA THR A 126 18.73 4.86 -8.34
C THR A 126 17.43 4.55 -9.08
N PHE A 127 16.71 5.56 -9.57
CA PHE A 127 15.43 5.39 -10.25
C PHE A 127 15.57 5.55 -11.77
N LYS A 128 16.43 6.47 -12.20
CA LYS A 128 16.70 6.75 -13.62
C LYS A 128 17.17 5.51 -14.37
N ARG A 129 18.16 4.78 -13.84
CA ARG A 129 18.75 3.62 -14.52
C ARG A 129 17.73 2.49 -14.76
N PRO A 130 16.90 2.09 -13.76
CA PRO A 130 15.78 1.19 -14.01
C PRO A 130 14.81 1.67 -15.10
N LEU A 131 14.41 2.95 -15.06
CA LEU A 131 13.49 3.51 -16.05
C LEU A 131 14.06 3.52 -17.47
N GLU A 132 15.35 3.85 -17.63
CA GLU A 132 16.07 3.78 -18.91
C GLU A 132 16.14 2.35 -19.46
N LYS A 133 16.18 1.35 -18.56
CA LYS A 133 16.11 -0.08 -18.93
C LYS A 133 14.67 -0.58 -19.14
N GLY A 134 13.68 0.30 -19.11
CA GLY A 134 12.29 -0.06 -19.28
C GLY A 134 11.66 -0.79 -18.10
N ARG A 135 12.31 -0.84 -16.93
CA ARG A 135 11.83 -1.59 -15.74
C ARG A 135 10.68 -0.88 -15.04
N ARG A 136 9.56 -0.80 -15.75
CA ARG A 136 8.30 -0.21 -15.34
C ARG A 136 7.36 -1.34 -14.93
N CYS A 137 6.63 -1.15 -13.84
CA CYS A 137 5.64 -2.10 -13.35
C CYS A 137 4.38 -1.36 -12.92
N VAL A 138 3.27 -2.09 -12.78
CA VAL A 138 2.04 -1.59 -12.16
C VAL A 138 1.84 -2.31 -10.85
N VAL A 139 1.88 -1.58 -9.75
CA VAL A 139 1.68 -2.11 -8.41
C VAL A 139 0.19 -2.23 -8.14
N LEU A 140 -0.25 -3.43 -7.75
CA LEU A 140 -1.66 -3.75 -7.57
C LEU A 140 -2.04 -3.70 -6.09
N ALA A 141 -3.16 -3.07 -5.78
CA ALA A 141 -3.70 -3.00 -4.42
C ALA A 141 -5.22 -2.85 -4.44
N ASP A 142 -5.89 -3.21 -3.35
CA ASP A 142 -7.29 -2.86 -3.14
C ASP A 142 -7.45 -1.34 -2.98
N GLY A 143 -6.44 -0.72 -2.35
CA GLY A 143 -6.37 0.70 -2.02
C GLY A 143 -5.13 1.02 -1.19
N TYR A 144 -4.96 2.30 -0.86
CA TYR A 144 -3.87 2.76 0.01
C TYR A 144 -4.39 3.55 1.21
N TYR A 145 -3.61 3.57 2.28
CA TYR A 145 -3.91 4.40 3.44
C TYR A 145 -3.08 5.68 3.44
N GLU A 146 -3.69 6.75 3.93
CA GLU A 146 -3.00 8.01 4.19
C GLU A 146 -3.54 8.65 5.48
N TRP A 147 -2.67 9.39 6.18
CA TRP A 147 -3.01 9.97 7.48
C TRP A 147 -3.08 11.49 7.40
N HIS A 148 -4.27 12.04 7.64
CA HIS A 148 -4.43 13.46 7.89
C HIS A 148 -3.95 13.78 9.30
N THR A 149 -3.10 14.80 9.45
CA THR A 149 -2.69 15.32 10.76
C THR A 149 -3.25 16.71 10.94
N ASP A 150 -4.13 16.90 11.92
CA ASP A 150 -4.72 18.22 12.20
C ASP A 150 -3.74 19.18 12.91
N SER A 151 -4.17 20.43 13.10
CA SER A 151 -3.40 21.45 13.83
C SER A 151 -3.04 21.05 15.26
N SER A 152 -3.84 20.17 15.87
CA SER A 152 -3.64 19.64 17.22
C SER A 152 -2.80 18.36 17.25
N LYS A 153 -2.18 17.98 16.12
CA LYS A 153 -1.35 16.78 15.95
C LYS A 153 -2.11 15.46 16.10
N ASN A 154 -3.44 15.47 16.05
CA ASN A 154 -4.22 14.24 15.98
C ASN A 154 -4.13 13.67 14.56
N LYS A 155 -3.95 12.35 14.48
CA LYS A 155 -3.90 11.62 13.20
C LYS A 155 -5.19 10.87 12.95
N GLN A 156 -5.78 11.08 11.76
CA GLN A 156 -6.90 10.29 11.26
C GLN A 156 -6.49 9.57 9.98
N ALA A 157 -6.61 8.25 9.99
CA ALA A 157 -6.34 7.41 8.82
C ALA A 157 -7.53 7.40 7.87
N TYR A 158 -7.25 7.42 6.57
CA TYR A 158 -8.24 7.25 5.51
C TYR A 158 -7.79 6.11 4.61
N PHE A 159 -8.75 5.36 4.07
CA PHE A 159 -8.52 4.38 3.01
C PHE A 159 -9.01 4.96 1.68
N ILE A 160 -8.15 4.96 0.67
CA ILE A 160 -8.35 5.58 -0.65
C ILE A 160 -8.33 4.46 -1.71
N TYR A 161 -9.31 4.47 -2.61
CA TYR A 161 -9.54 3.41 -3.59
C TYR A 161 -10.28 3.94 -4.83
N PHE A 162 -10.30 3.16 -5.92
CA PHE A 162 -11.15 3.48 -7.07
C PHE A 162 -12.64 3.40 -6.68
N PRO A 163 -13.51 4.32 -7.16
CA PRO A 163 -14.94 4.19 -6.98
C PRO A 163 -15.44 2.86 -7.56
N ARG A 164 -16.36 2.18 -6.86
CA ARG A 164 -17.05 1.00 -7.42
C ARG A 164 -17.99 1.46 -8.54
N SER A 165 -18.05 0.72 -9.64
CA SER A 165 -19.10 0.92 -10.63
C SER A 165 -20.44 0.52 -10.00
N ALA A 166 -21.50 1.28 -10.25
CA ALA A 166 -22.86 0.96 -9.81
C ALA A 166 -23.36 -0.40 -10.36
N THR A 167 -22.71 -0.94 -11.39
CA THR A 167 -23.01 -2.24 -12.00
C THR A 167 -22.44 -3.44 -11.24
N SER A 168 -21.57 -3.23 -10.24
CA SER A 168 -20.90 -4.32 -9.51
C SER A 168 -21.73 -4.92 -8.37
N ASP A 169 -22.88 -4.34 -8.02
CA ASP A 169 -23.76 -4.82 -6.95
C ASP A 169 -24.93 -5.68 -7.49
N VAL A 170 -24.94 -5.97 -8.79
CA VAL A 170 -25.92 -6.86 -9.41
C VAL A 170 -25.22 -8.18 -9.73
N GLU A 171 -25.54 -9.23 -8.96
CA GLU A 171 -25.27 -10.63 -9.32
C GLU A 171 -26.13 -11.03 -10.53
N THR A 172 -25.88 -10.46 -11.71
CA THR A 172 -26.45 -11.00 -12.95
C THR A 172 -25.62 -12.17 -13.40
N VAL A 173 -26.06 -13.37 -13.01
CA VAL A 173 -25.59 -14.63 -13.57
C VAL A 173 -26.14 -14.75 -14.99
N ASN A 174 -25.39 -14.27 -15.99
CA ASN A 174 -25.65 -14.63 -17.38
C ASN A 174 -25.02 -15.99 -17.65
N VAL A 175 -25.85 -17.03 -17.55
CA VAL A 175 -25.53 -18.40 -17.96
C VAL A 175 -25.56 -18.44 -19.48
N GLU A 176 -24.47 -18.04 -20.16
CA GLU A 176 -24.14 -18.40 -21.56
C GLU A 176 -22.83 -17.74 -22.09
N GLN A 177 -21.84 -17.45 -21.23
CA GLN A 177 -20.48 -17.10 -21.68
C GLN A 177 -19.44 -17.97 -20.95
N GLU A 178 -18.61 -18.68 -21.72
CA GLU A 178 -17.66 -19.70 -21.23
C GLU A 178 -16.51 -19.15 -20.37
N THR A 179 -16.42 -17.83 -20.13
CA THR A 179 -15.61 -17.25 -19.06
C THR A 179 -16.36 -16.07 -18.42
N PRO A 180 -16.65 -16.09 -17.10
CA PRO A 180 -17.31 -14.96 -16.45
C PRO A 180 -16.35 -13.77 -16.37
N GLU A 181 -16.82 -12.61 -16.85
CA GLU A 181 -16.18 -11.31 -16.64
C GLU A 181 -15.96 -11.09 -15.12
N TRP A 182 -14.81 -10.52 -14.72
CA TRP A 182 -14.51 -10.30 -13.31
C TRP A 182 -15.51 -9.30 -12.69
N THR A 183 -16.31 -9.77 -11.75
CA THR A 183 -17.33 -8.96 -11.04
C THR A 183 -16.84 -8.40 -9.70
N GLY A 184 -15.62 -8.76 -9.28
CA GLY A 184 -15.07 -8.33 -8.00
C GLY A 184 -14.60 -6.88 -8.00
N LYS A 185 -13.87 -6.51 -6.94
CA LYS A 185 -13.37 -5.13 -6.79
C LYS A 185 -12.41 -4.76 -7.92
N ARG A 186 -12.47 -3.50 -8.38
CA ARG A 186 -11.46 -2.90 -9.25
C ARG A 186 -10.21 -2.61 -8.42
N LEU A 187 -9.08 -3.23 -8.76
CA LEU A 187 -7.80 -2.96 -8.09
C LEU A 187 -7.27 -1.58 -8.48
N MET A 188 -6.67 -0.89 -7.50
CA MET A 188 -5.80 0.25 -7.75
C MET A 188 -4.53 -0.20 -8.49
N THR A 189 -4.11 0.64 -9.41
CA THR A 189 -3.01 0.41 -10.36
C THR A 189 -2.03 1.56 -10.26
N PHE A 190 -0.99 1.41 -9.44
CA PHE A 190 0.00 2.46 -9.25
C PHE A 190 1.17 2.29 -10.21
N ALA A 191 1.58 3.37 -10.88
CA ALA A 191 2.82 3.37 -11.65
C ALA A 191 4.01 3.14 -10.72
N GLY A 192 4.75 2.06 -10.95
CA GLY A 192 5.96 1.72 -10.22
C GLY A 192 7.15 1.53 -11.16
N LEU A 193 8.34 1.48 -10.56
CA LEU A 193 9.55 1.03 -11.22
C LEU A 193 10.24 -0.01 -10.34
N PHE A 194 10.95 -0.95 -10.97
CA PHE A 194 11.59 -2.05 -10.27
C PHE A 194 13.09 -2.18 -10.61
N ASP A 195 13.86 -2.75 -9.68
CA ASP A 195 15.24 -3.16 -9.93
C ASP A 195 15.41 -4.61 -9.45
N ILE A 196 16.43 -5.26 -9.99
CA ILE A 196 16.79 -6.63 -9.68
C ILE A 196 18.17 -6.59 -9.03
N TRP A 197 18.21 -6.84 -7.73
CA TRP A 197 19.45 -7.10 -7.03
C TRP A 197 19.85 -8.57 -7.24
N ARG A 198 21.12 -8.82 -7.52
CA ARG A 198 21.66 -10.18 -7.68
C ARG A 198 22.84 -10.37 -6.71
N PRO A 199 23.00 -11.55 -6.09
CA PRO A 199 24.21 -11.88 -5.35
C PRO A 199 25.44 -11.68 -6.22
N LYS A 200 26.58 -11.31 -5.62
CA LYS A 200 27.82 -11.19 -6.39
C LYS A 200 28.27 -12.58 -6.87
N LYS A 201 29.10 -12.60 -7.91
CA LYS A 201 29.66 -13.84 -8.44
C LYS A 201 30.37 -14.62 -7.31
N GLY A 202 29.92 -15.85 -7.06
CA GLY A 202 30.46 -16.72 -6.01
C GLY A 202 29.75 -16.64 -4.66
N GLU A 203 28.77 -15.75 -4.50
CA GLU A 203 27.87 -15.72 -3.35
C GLU A 203 26.64 -16.60 -3.60
N GLU A 204 26.18 -17.31 -2.57
CA GLU A 204 24.91 -18.04 -2.62
C GLU A 204 23.73 -17.06 -2.48
N GLY A 205 22.62 -17.40 -3.15
CA GLY A 205 21.39 -16.66 -3.07
C GLY A 205 20.68 -16.56 -4.41
N ALA A 206 19.47 -16.04 -4.38
CA ALA A 206 18.68 -15.83 -5.57
C ALA A 206 18.43 -14.32 -5.79
N PRO A 207 18.10 -13.92 -7.02
CA PRO A 207 17.77 -12.54 -7.32
C PRO A 207 16.61 -12.01 -6.48
N LEU A 208 16.72 -10.75 -6.06
CA LEU A 208 15.67 -10.01 -5.38
C LEU A 208 15.04 -9.00 -6.35
N TYR A 209 13.76 -9.18 -6.64
CA TYR A 209 12.96 -8.22 -7.37
C TYR A 209 12.31 -7.25 -6.38
N SER A 210 12.53 -5.96 -6.57
CA SER A 210 12.03 -4.94 -5.64
C SER A 210 11.59 -3.71 -6.40
N TYR A 211 10.63 -2.97 -5.85
CA TYR A 211 10.02 -1.84 -6.55
C TYR A 211 9.84 -0.60 -5.66
N SER A 212 9.62 0.52 -6.32
CA SER A 212 9.21 1.79 -5.72
C SER A 212 7.93 2.30 -6.39
N ILE A 213 7.00 2.83 -5.60
CA ILE A 213 5.79 3.49 -6.13
C ILE A 213 6.16 4.91 -6.57
N ILE A 214 5.79 5.31 -7.78
CA ILE A 214 5.99 6.70 -8.21
C ILE A 214 4.95 7.58 -7.52
N THR A 215 5.37 8.72 -6.98
CA THR A 215 4.48 9.68 -6.31
C THR A 215 4.51 11.01 -7.02
N VAL A 216 3.34 11.65 -7.10
CA VAL A 216 3.08 12.98 -7.67
C VAL A 216 2.51 13.91 -6.59
N ASP A 217 2.38 15.20 -6.88
CA ASP A 217 1.60 16.09 -6.03
C ASP A 217 0.17 15.58 -5.89
N ALA A 218 -0.44 15.76 -4.72
CA ALA A 218 -1.84 15.39 -4.55
C ALA A 218 -2.73 16.27 -5.43
N HIS A 219 -3.76 15.67 -6.03
CA HIS A 219 -4.84 16.43 -6.64
C HIS A 219 -5.48 17.36 -5.59
N LYS A 220 -5.99 18.53 -6.01
CA LYS A 220 -6.56 19.56 -5.11
C LYS A 220 -7.62 19.03 -4.13
N GLU A 221 -8.35 17.98 -4.51
CA GLU A 221 -9.41 17.37 -3.67
C GLU A 221 -8.85 16.47 -2.57
N LEU A 222 -7.59 16.07 -2.66
CA LEU A 222 -6.87 15.27 -1.66
C LEU A 222 -5.75 16.03 -0.96
N SER A 223 -5.46 17.27 -1.35
CA SER A 223 -4.36 18.05 -0.76
C SER A 223 -4.57 18.37 0.71
N TRP A 224 -5.82 18.39 1.18
CA TRP A 224 -6.16 18.50 2.60
C TRP A 224 -5.72 17.25 3.39
N LEU A 225 -5.66 16.07 2.75
CA LEU A 225 -5.30 14.80 3.38
C LEU A 225 -3.78 14.63 3.43
N HIS A 226 -3.09 14.85 2.31
CA HIS A 226 -1.63 14.86 2.21
C HIS A 226 -1.19 15.63 0.95
N GLU A 227 0.01 16.22 0.98
CA GLU A 227 0.60 16.94 -0.16
C GLU A 227 0.96 16.06 -1.39
N ARG A 228 0.95 14.72 -1.25
CA ARG A 228 1.40 13.77 -2.29
C ARG A 228 0.42 12.61 -2.40
N MET A 229 0.35 12.02 -3.59
CA MET A 229 -0.39 10.79 -3.85
C MET A 229 0.42 9.83 -4.74
N PRO A 230 0.08 8.53 -4.78
CA PRO A 230 0.61 7.63 -5.81
C PRO A 230 0.24 8.15 -7.21
N ALA A 231 1.12 7.94 -8.18
CA ALA A 231 0.74 8.06 -9.59
C ALA A 231 -0.14 6.86 -9.95
N ILE A 232 -1.41 7.12 -10.26
CA ILE A 232 -2.41 6.09 -10.54
C ILE A 232 -2.62 6.05 -12.05
N LEU A 233 -2.53 4.84 -12.63
CA LEU A 233 -2.83 4.57 -14.03
C LEU A 233 -4.31 4.16 -14.13
N ASP A 234 -5.15 5.03 -14.66
CA ASP A 234 -6.60 4.85 -14.70
C ASP A 234 -7.05 4.20 -16.02
N GLY A 235 -7.05 2.87 -16.00
CA GLY A 235 -7.61 2.06 -17.08
C GLY A 235 -6.56 1.39 -17.96
N GLU A 236 -7.06 0.53 -18.85
CA GLU A 236 -6.24 -0.41 -19.61
C GLU A 236 -5.24 0.27 -20.56
N SER A 237 -5.63 1.40 -21.18
CA SER A 237 -4.76 2.12 -22.12
C SER A 237 -3.50 2.66 -21.43
N GLU A 238 -3.65 3.24 -20.24
CA GLU A 238 -2.51 3.80 -19.49
C GLU A 238 -1.61 2.69 -18.94
N ILE A 239 -2.21 1.58 -18.48
CA ILE A 239 -1.46 0.39 -18.05
C ILE A 239 -0.63 -0.16 -19.20
N ARG A 240 -1.23 -0.30 -20.40
CA ARG A 240 -0.54 -0.81 -21.59
C ARG A 240 0.60 0.10 -22.02
N GLU A 241 0.35 1.40 -22.15
CA GLU A 241 1.38 2.36 -22.53
C GLU A 241 2.51 2.42 -21.49
N TRP A 242 2.18 2.31 -20.20
CA TRP A 242 3.19 2.24 -19.14
C TRP A 242 4.00 0.94 -19.19
N LEU A 243 3.41 -0.23 -19.46
CA LEU A 243 4.14 -1.49 -19.45
C LEU A 243 4.91 -1.77 -20.75
N ASP A 244 4.53 -1.17 -21.87
CA ASP A 244 5.20 -1.39 -23.16
C ASP A 244 6.49 -0.57 -23.30
N TYR A 245 7.56 -1.03 -22.66
CA TYR A 245 8.87 -0.39 -22.77
C TYR A 245 9.58 -0.64 -24.10
N GLY A 246 9.09 -1.59 -24.90
CA GLY A 246 9.67 -1.93 -26.21
C GLY A 246 9.29 -0.91 -27.28
N THR A 247 8.04 -0.44 -27.27
CA THR A 247 7.54 0.49 -28.29
C THR A 247 7.30 1.91 -27.76
N VAL A 248 6.98 2.08 -26.47
CA VAL A 248 6.69 3.40 -25.88
C VAL A 248 7.97 4.04 -25.34
N PRO A 249 8.43 5.16 -25.93
CA PRO A 249 9.60 5.88 -25.43
C PRO A 249 9.38 6.35 -24.00
N LEU A 250 10.43 6.33 -23.17
CA LEU A 250 10.36 6.74 -21.76
C LEU A 250 9.70 8.11 -21.57
N LYS A 251 9.97 9.08 -22.47
CA LYS A 251 9.35 10.40 -22.40
C LYS A 251 7.81 10.34 -22.44
N LYS A 252 7.23 9.55 -23.36
CA LYS A 252 5.77 9.38 -23.47
C LYS A 252 5.20 8.66 -22.25
N ALA A 253 5.87 7.59 -21.80
CA ALA A 253 5.46 6.88 -20.58
C ALA A 253 5.41 7.82 -19.36
N MET A 254 6.35 8.78 -19.26
CA MET A 254 6.36 9.76 -18.18
C MET A 254 5.21 10.78 -18.24
N ASP A 255 4.59 11.01 -19.41
CA ASP A 255 3.41 11.89 -19.54
C ASP A 255 2.16 11.28 -18.86
N LEU A 256 2.18 9.96 -18.57
CA LEU A 256 1.18 9.27 -17.76
C LEU A 256 1.27 9.60 -16.26
N ILE A 257 2.41 10.11 -15.79
CA ILE A 257 2.69 10.28 -14.38
C ILE A 257 2.19 11.65 -13.90
N ARG A 258 0.92 11.68 -13.49
CA ARG A 258 0.21 12.91 -13.08
C ARG A 258 -0.81 12.65 -11.96
N PRO A 259 -1.21 13.69 -11.20
CA PRO A 259 -2.32 13.57 -10.25
C PRO A 259 -3.63 13.20 -10.94
N THR A 260 -4.50 12.48 -10.22
CA THR A 260 -5.84 12.12 -10.68
C THR A 260 -6.88 12.44 -9.60
N ASN A 261 -8.12 12.62 -10.02
CA ASN A 261 -9.30 12.72 -9.15
C ASN A 261 -10.21 11.49 -9.22
N SER A 262 -9.82 10.44 -9.96
CA SER A 262 -10.58 9.19 -10.11
C SER A 262 -10.52 8.29 -8.86
N VAL A 263 -10.61 8.86 -7.66
CA VAL A 263 -10.51 8.12 -6.40
C VAL A 263 -11.57 8.59 -5.42
N THR A 264 -11.99 7.67 -4.56
CA THR A 264 -12.84 7.96 -3.41
C THR A 264 -12.15 7.48 -2.14
N PHE A 265 -12.66 7.88 -0.98
CA PHE A 265 -12.06 7.54 0.31
C PHE A 265 -13.09 7.53 1.44
N HIS A 266 -12.74 6.86 2.53
CA HIS A 266 -13.47 6.95 3.80
C HIS A 266 -12.50 6.88 4.99
N PRO A 267 -12.84 7.48 6.14
CA PRO A 267 -12.04 7.37 7.36
C PRO A 267 -12.07 5.94 7.90
N VAL A 268 -10.94 5.48 8.44
CA VAL A 268 -10.81 4.14 9.05
C VAL A 268 -10.33 4.20 10.50
N SER A 269 -10.36 3.06 11.17
CA SER A 269 -9.92 2.91 12.56
C SER A 269 -8.42 3.15 12.72
N SER A 270 -7.99 3.59 13.91
CA SER A 270 -6.56 3.67 14.27
C SER A 270 -5.89 2.31 14.40
N LEU A 271 -6.63 1.20 14.32
CA LEU A 271 -6.09 -0.16 14.26
C LEU A 271 -5.02 -0.31 13.17
N VAL A 272 -5.21 0.34 12.01
CA VAL A 272 -4.26 0.29 10.90
C VAL A 272 -2.89 0.88 11.24
N ASN A 273 -2.78 1.71 12.29
CA ASN A 273 -1.51 2.33 12.68
C ASN A 273 -0.45 1.28 13.04
N ASP A 274 -0.84 0.19 13.70
CA ASP A 274 0.04 -0.93 14.00
C ASP A 274 0.07 -1.89 12.79
N VAL A 275 1.26 -2.05 12.21
CA VAL A 275 1.52 -2.94 11.07
C VAL A 275 1.20 -4.40 11.36
N LYS A 276 1.13 -4.82 12.62
CA LYS A 276 0.78 -6.20 13.00
C LYS A 276 -0.71 -6.49 12.83
N ASN A 277 -1.55 -5.47 12.84
CA ASN A 277 -2.99 -5.63 12.63
C ASN A 277 -3.26 -5.87 11.15
N LYS A 278 -3.61 -7.12 10.80
CA LYS A 278 -3.88 -7.55 9.41
C LYS A 278 -5.36 -7.84 9.14
N SER A 279 -6.26 -7.48 10.05
CA SER A 279 -7.68 -7.84 9.97
C SER A 279 -8.48 -6.93 9.05
N GLU A 280 -9.65 -7.43 8.67
CA GLU A 280 -10.70 -6.70 7.96
C GLU A 280 -11.13 -5.41 8.70
N ASP A 281 -10.85 -5.20 9.97
CA ASP A 281 -11.24 -3.95 10.63
C ASP A 281 -10.32 -2.76 10.26
N CYS A 282 -9.21 -3.00 9.55
CA CYS A 282 -8.30 -1.94 9.10
C CYS A 282 -8.87 -1.08 7.98
N PHE A 283 -9.71 -1.65 7.11
CA PHE A 283 -10.32 -0.96 5.96
C PHE A 283 -11.82 -0.62 6.17
N LYS A 284 -12.43 -0.95 7.32
CA LYS A 284 -13.84 -0.63 7.58
C LYS A 284 -14.04 0.87 7.82
N PRO A 285 -15.09 1.49 7.23
CA PRO A 285 -15.43 2.88 7.50
C PRO A 285 -15.74 3.12 8.99
N VAL A 286 -15.29 4.25 9.53
CA VAL A 286 -15.65 4.70 10.88
C VAL A 286 -16.44 5.99 10.87
N ASP A 287 -17.37 6.13 11.81
CA ASP A 287 -18.11 7.37 12.04
C ASP A 287 -17.29 8.31 12.94
N LEU A 288 -16.81 9.42 12.37
CA LEU A 288 -15.99 10.40 13.08
C LEU A 288 -16.76 11.16 14.15
N GLU A 289 -18.08 11.32 14.02
CA GLU A 289 -18.90 12.05 14.99
C GLU A 289 -19.17 11.19 16.23
N LYS A 290 -19.45 9.89 16.05
CA LYS A 290 -19.54 8.95 17.17
C LYS A 290 -18.23 8.83 17.94
N LYS A 291 -17.09 8.87 17.25
CA LYS A 291 -15.76 8.85 17.90
C LYS A 291 -15.54 10.07 18.80
N LYS A 292 -15.92 11.28 18.36
CA LYS A 292 -15.83 12.51 19.17
C LYS A 292 -16.74 12.46 20.40
N GLN A 293 -17.94 11.88 20.29
CA GLN A 293 -18.85 11.74 21.42
C GLN A 293 -18.34 10.72 22.45
N SER A 294 -17.80 9.58 21.99
CA SER A 294 -17.19 8.58 22.87
C SER A 294 -15.96 9.12 23.61
N THR A 295 -15.06 9.85 22.94
CA THR A 295 -13.90 10.45 23.62
C THR A 295 -14.30 11.52 24.62
N LYS A 296 -15.31 12.34 24.31
CA LYS A 296 -15.89 13.30 25.27
C LYS A 296 -16.52 12.59 26.47
N ALA A 297 -17.26 11.51 26.25
CA ALA A 297 -17.86 10.72 27.32
C ALA A 297 -16.81 10.08 28.24
N SER A 298 -15.77 9.47 27.65
CA SER A 298 -14.65 8.87 28.41
C SER A 298 -13.83 9.92 29.17
N ALA A 299 -13.58 11.08 28.57
CA ALA A 299 -12.92 12.20 29.25
C ALA A 299 -13.76 12.72 30.42
N ASN A 300 -15.07 12.89 30.23
CA ASN A 300 -15.99 13.30 31.28
C ASN A 300 -16.06 12.25 32.42
N LEU A 301 -16.03 10.96 32.08
CA LEU A 301 -15.99 9.88 33.07
C LEU A 301 -14.69 9.92 33.89
N MET A 302 -13.54 10.09 33.24
CA MET A 302 -12.24 10.23 33.93
C MET A 302 -12.18 11.49 34.79
N MET A 303 -12.68 12.63 34.32
CA MET A 303 -12.75 13.87 35.10
C MET A 303 -13.70 13.73 36.30
N SER A 304 -14.83 13.03 36.14
CA SER A 304 -15.73 12.71 37.25
C SER A 304 -15.06 11.77 38.27
N TRP A 305 -14.30 10.77 37.82
CA TRP A 305 -13.55 9.88 38.70
C TRP A 305 -12.44 10.60 39.47
N LEU A 306 -11.68 11.48 38.80
CA LEU A 306 -10.65 12.32 39.43
C LEU A 306 -11.26 13.26 40.48
N SER A 307 -12.40 13.88 40.20
CA SER A 307 -13.10 14.77 41.16
C SER A 307 -13.66 14.04 42.38
N LYS A 308 -13.92 12.72 42.28
CA LYS A 308 -14.39 11.89 43.40
C LYS A 308 -13.27 11.51 44.38
N GLY A 309 -11.99 11.63 43.98
CA GLY A 309 -10.83 11.33 44.82
C GLY A 309 -10.43 12.44 45.81
N GLN A 310 -11.05 13.62 45.74
CA GLN A 310 -10.55 14.83 46.42
C GLN A 310 -11.39 15.30 47.63
N LYS A 311 -12.23 14.43 48.22
CA LYS A 311 -12.93 14.72 49.49
C LYS A 311 -12.54 13.73 50.59
N ARG A 312 -11.49 14.04 51.34
CA ARG A 312 -11.38 13.65 52.76
C ARG A 312 -11.43 14.93 53.58
N ALA A 313 -12.47 15.06 54.40
CA ALA A 313 -12.62 16.12 55.40
C ALA A 313 -11.75 15.81 56.65
N PRO A 314 -11.34 16.81 57.44
CA PRO A 314 -10.67 16.58 58.72
C PRO A 314 -11.67 16.02 59.74
N LEU A 315 -11.25 15.05 60.55
CA LEU A 315 -12.01 14.53 61.67
C LEU A 315 -11.73 15.39 62.92
N ASP A 316 -12.78 15.97 63.49
CA ASP A 316 -12.82 16.54 64.83
C ASP A 316 -12.80 15.41 65.88
N ASP A 317 -12.01 15.57 66.93
CA ASP A 317 -11.89 14.66 68.09
C ASP A 317 -12.40 15.36 69.36
N PRO A 318 -13.45 14.85 70.04
CA PRO A 318 -13.83 15.32 71.37
C PRO A 318 -13.45 14.32 72.48
N SER A 319 -12.51 14.76 73.32
CA SER A 319 -12.51 14.68 74.79
C SER A 319 -12.68 13.33 75.51
N VAL A 320 -11.69 13.00 76.35
CA VAL A 320 -11.90 12.49 77.73
C VAL A 320 -10.92 13.19 78.68
N LYS A 321 -11.45 13.71 79.80
CA LYS A 321 -10.76 14.34 80.94
C LYS A 321 -10.53 13.31 82.07
N GLU A 322 -9.45 13.49 82.83
CA GLU A 322 -9.31 13.35 84.31
C GLU A 322 -7.85 13.79 84.65
N GLU A 323 -7.61 14.98 85.23
CA GLU A 323 -7.35 15.30 86.67
C GLU A 323 -6.25 14.41 87.31
N ASP A 324 -5.20 14.85 88.02
CA ASP A 324 -4.93 16.05 88.85
C ASP A 324 -3.37 16.18 89.12
N PRO A 325 -2.79 16.96 90.08
CA PRO A 325 -1.82 18.00 89.74
C PRO A 325 -0.47 17.92 90.52
N SER A 326 0.38 18.93 90.25
CA SER A 326 1.33 19.59 91.19
C SER A 326 2.85 19.43 90.98
N ALA A 327 3.50 20.55 91.27
CA ALA A 327 4.89 20.77 91.71
C ALA A 327 6.04 20.94 90.68
N SER A 328 6.21 22.20 90.22
CA SER A 328 7.35 23.08 90.51
C SER A 328 8.76 22.47 90.77
N LYS A 329 9.75 22.81 89.92
CA LYS A 329 11.06 23.48 90.20
C LYS A 329 11.99 23.35 88.98
N HIS A 330 12.41 24.46 88.35
CA HIS A 330 13.74 25.07 88.49
C HIS A 330 14.95 24.11 88.34
N ALA A 331 15.76 24.29 87.28
CA ALA A 331 17.18 24.68 87.39
C ALA A 331 17.91 24.71 86.02
N LYS A 332 18.65 25.81 85.81
CA LYS A 332 19.77 25.99 84.87
C LYS A 332 20.87 24.94 85.07
N LYS A 333 21.63 24.59 84.02
CA LYS A 333 23.03 25.04 83.76
C LYS A 333 23.77 24.09 82.80
N ILE A 334 24.46 24.74 81.84
CA ILE A 334 25.69 24.37 81.11
C ILE A 334 25.57 23.22 80.11
#